data_AF-A0AAD8W515-F1
#
_entry.id   AF-A0AAD8W515-F1
#
_cell.length_a   1.000
_cell.length_b   1.000
_cell.length_c   1.000
_cell.angle_alpha   90.00
_cell.angle_beta   90.00
_cell.angle_gamma   90.00
#
_symmetry.space_group_name_H-M   'P 1'
#
loop_
_entity.id
_entity.type
_entity.pdbx_description
1 polymer ?
#
loop_
_entity_poly.entity_id
_entity_poly.type
_entity_poly.pdbx_seq_one_letter_code
_entity_poly.pdbx_strand_id
1 'polypeptide(L)'
;MEQGRGSAVTVVVALLLVCVLFDARVADSAVYNVGDSSGWSFNTDSWSTGKRFKAGDVLVFKYDATAHDVVAVSAAGYRACH
;
A
#
# COMPACT_ATOMS: atom_id res chain seq x y z
N MET A 1 -39.24 -14.94 34.51
CA MET A 1 -39.11 -13.92 33.44
C MET A 1 -37.63 -13.56 33.29
N GLU A 2 -36.82 -14.44 32.72
CA GLU A 2 -35.34 -14.23 32.59
C GLU A 2 -34.84 -14.38 31.14
N GLN A 3 -35.72 -14.81 30.23
CA GLN A 3 -35.41 -15.16 28.83
C GLN A 3 -35.06 -13.95 27.93
N GLY A 4 -35.52 -12.75 28.27
CA GLY A 4 -35.35 -11.55 27.43
C GLY A 4 -33.94 -10.93 27.47
N ARG A 5 -33.21 -11.07 28.59
CA ARG A 5 -31.88 -10.45 28.77
C ARG A 5 -30.78 -11.21 28.02
N GLY A 6 -30.84 -12.55 28.02
CA GLY A 6 -29.87 -13.38 27.30
C GLY A 6 -29.95 -13.22 25.78
N SER A 7 -31.17 -13.22 25.24
CA SER A 7 -31.39 -13.07 23.79
C SER A 7 -30.97 -11.68 23.28
N ALA A 8 -31.27 -10.62 24.04
CA ALA A 8 -30.85 -9.27 23.70
C ALA A 8 -29.32 -9.10 23.69
N VAL A 9 -28.61 -9.70 24.65
CA VAL A 9 -27.15 -9.67 24.70
C VAL A 9 -26.55 -10.39 23.49
N THR A 10 -27.08 -11.57 23.12
CA THR A 10 -26.61 -12.30 21.92
C THR A 10 -26.82 -11.51 20.63
N VAL A 11 -27.97 -10.84 20.48
CA VAL A 11 -28.27 -10.01 19.30
C VAL A 11 -27.35 -8.79 19.24
N VAL A 12 -27.10 -8.12 20.37
CA VAL A 12 -26.18 -6.97 20.43
C VAL A 12 -24.75 -7.38 20.10
N VAL A 13 -24.27 -8.50 20.65
CA VAL A 13 -22.93 -9.03 20.34
C VAL A 13 -22.80 -9.41 18.87
N ALA A 14 -23.82 -10.04 18.28
CA ALA A 14 -23.84 -10.37 16.86
C ALA A 14 -23.82 -9.11 15.98
N LEU A 15 -24.60 -8.09 16.33
CA LEU A 15 -24.60 -6.80 15.62
C LEU A 15 -23.23 -6.11 15.70
N LEU A 16 -22.61 -6.08 16.87
CA LEU A 16 -21.27 -5.51 17.05
C LEU A 16 -20.21 -6.26 16.23
N LEU A 17 -20.25 -7.60 16.22
CA LEU A 17 -19.37 -8.42 15.39
C LEU A 17 -19.55 -8.13 13.90
N VAL A 18 -20.79 -7.99 13.44
CA VAL A 18 -21.10 -7.62 12.06
C VAL A 18 -20.55 -6.24 11.72
N CYS A 19 -20.74 -5.24 12.59
CA CYS A 19 -20.15 -3.90 12.40
C CYS A 19 -18.62 -3.94 12.28
N VAL A 20 -17.94 -4.70 13.14
CA VAL A 20 -16.48 -4.85 13.09
C VAL A 20 -16.02 -5.49 11.78
N LEU A 21 -16.76 -6.46 11.25
CA LEU A 21 -16.46 -7.08 9.95
C LEU A 21 -16.68 -6.11 8.77
N PHE A 22 -17.68 -5.22 8.85
CA PHE A 22 -17.92 -4.19 7.83
C PHE A 22 -16.84 -3.08 7.86
N ASP A 23 -16.30 -2.76 9.03
CA ASP A 23 -15.24 -1.76 9.21
C ASP A 23 -13.82 -2.33 9.03
N ALA A 24 -13.68 -3.65 8.87
CA ALA A 24 -12.43 -4.30 8.53
C ALA A 24 -11.99 -3.86 7.11
N ARG A 25 -11.36 -2.69 7.03
CA ARG A 25 -10.61 -2.25 5.86
C ARG A 25 -9.50 -3.28 5.64
N VAL A 26 -9.62 -4.10 4.61
CA VAL A 26 -8.51 -4.93 4.14
C VAL A 26 -7.39 -3.96 3.76
N ALA A 27 -6.29 -4.00 4.50
CA ALA A 27 -5.09 -3.24 4.18
C ALA A 27 -4.45 -3.88 2.94
N ASP A 28 -4.87 -3.43 1.76
CA ASP A 28 -4.31 -3.84 0.49
C ASP A 28 -3.13 -2.93 0.13
N SER A 29 -1.96 -3.51 -0.10
CA SER A 29 -0.78 -2.81 -0.58
C SER A 29 -0.74 -2.84 -2.10
N ALA A 30 -0.72 -1.68 -2.74
CA ALA A 30 -0.54 -1.64 -4.18
C ALA A 30 0.91 -1.94 -4.57
N VAL A 31 1.10 -2.61 -5.71
CA VAL A 31 2.42 -2.89 -6.29
C VAL A 31 2.56 -2.09 -7.59
N TYR A 32 3.61 -1.27 -7.67
CA TYR A 32 3.89 -0.41 -8.82
C TYR A 32 5.21 -0.81 -9.48
N ASN A 33 5.17 -1.17 -10.77
CA ASN A 33 6.39 -1.39 -11.54
C ASN A 33 6.96 -0.04 -12.01
N VAL A 34 8.14 0.33 -11.52
CA VAL A 34 8.80 1.59 -11.87
C VAL A 34 9.17 1.59 -13.35
N GLY A 35 8.79 2.65 -14.07
CA GLY A 35 8.96 2.76 -15.53
C GLY A 35 7.96 1.95 -16.36
N ASP A 36 6.93 1.37 -15.73
CA ASP A 36 5.89 0.55 -16.36
C ASP A 36 6.50 -0.57 -17.25
N SER A 37 6.32 -0.52 -18.58
CA SER A 37 6.89 -1.51 -19.50
C SER A 37 8.39 -1.34 -19.74
N SER A 38 8.92 -0.14 -19.53
CA SER A 38 10.33 0.19 -19.79
C SER A 38 11.26 -0.26 -18.66
N GLY A 39 10.71 -0.50 -17.47
CA GLY A 39 11.47 -0.85 -16.29
C GLY A 39 12.31 0.30 -15.75
N TRP A 40 13.24 -0.02 -14.85
CA TRP A 40 14.15 0.94 -14.26
C TRP A 40 15.30 1.23 -15.23
N SER A 41 15.28 2.42 -15.82
CA SER A 41 16.24 2.91 -16.83
C SER A 41 16.33 4.44 -16.79
N PHE A 42 17.18 5.01 -17.65
CA PHE A 42 17.30 6.45 -17.80
C PHE A 42 15.98 7.11 -18.22
N ASN A 43 15.79 8.39 -17.83
CA ASN A 43 14.61 9.21 -18.15
C ASN A 43 13.28 8.67 -17.58
N THR A 44 13.31 8.10 -16.36
CA THR A 44 12.13 7.58 -15.64
C THR A 44 11.49 8.61 -14.69
N ASP A 45 11.99 9.85 -14.64
CA ASP A 45 11.56 10.89 -13.69
C ASP A 45 10.06 11.26 -13.82
N SER A 46 9.51 11.17 -15.03
CA SER A 46 8.09 11.48 -15.27
C SER A 46 7.13 10.35 -14.89
N TRP A 47 7.62 9.13 -14.66
CA TRP A 47 6.79 7.94 -14.42
C TRP A 47 5.86 8.08 -13.21
N SER A 48 6.29 8.79 -12.16
CA SER A 48 5.46 8.98 -10.97
C SER A 48 4.25 9.89 -11.19
N THR A 49 4.18 10.62 -12.30
CA THR A 49 3.14 11.62 -12.55
C THR A 49 1.75 10.98 -12.58
N GLY A 50 0.83 11.50 -11.77
CA GLY A 50 -0.55 11.01 -11.69
C GLY A 50 -0.73 9.74 -10.85
N LYS A 51 0.34 9.11 -10.37
CA LYS A 51 0.26 7.95 -9.46
C LYS A 51 0.11 8.43 -8.01
N ARG A 52 -0.66 7.68 -7.21
CA ARG A 52 -0.93 8.00 -5.80
C ARG A 52 -0.42 6.87 -4.92
N PHE A 53 0.74 7.07 -4.32
CA PHE A 53 1.35 6.11 -3.41
C PHE A 53 0.80 6.26 -1.99
N LYS A 54 0.68 5.14 -1.29
CA LYS A 54 0.30 5.05 0.12
C LYS A 54 1.39 4.31 0.90
N ALA A 55 1.45 4.56 2.20
CA ALA A 55 2.32 3.78 3.07
C ALA A 55 1.92 2.30 3.01
N GLY A 56 2.91 1.42 2.81
CA GLY A 56 2.71 -0.01 2.60
C GLY A 56 2.74 -0.45 1.15
N ASP A 57 2.60 0.47 0.18
CA ASP A 57 2.77 0.14 -1.24
C ASP A 57 4.21 -0.27 -1.57
N VAL A 58 4.37 -1.09 -2.61
CA VAL A 58 5.65 -1.63 -3.05
C VAL A 58 6.02 -1.05 -4.41
N LEU A 59 7.24 -0.52 -4.53
CA LEU A 59 7.85 -0.13 -5.80
C LEU A 59 8.77 -1.24 -6.29
N VAL A 60 8.48 -1.80 -7.47
CA VAL A 60 9.26 -2.87 -8.09
C VAL A 60 10.15 -2.26 -9.17
N PHE A 61 11.46 -2.37 -8.97
CA PHE A 61 12.48 -1.94 -9.93
C PHE A 61 12.96 -3.16 -10.71
N LYS A 62 12.73 -3.15 -12.03
CA LYS A 62 13.20 -4.21 -12.95
C LYS A 62 14.31 -3.65 -13.82
N TYR A 63 15.50 -4.20 -13.71
CA TYR A 63 16.68 -3.74 -14.45
C TYR A 63 17.72 -4.86 -14.57
N ASP A 64 18.69 -4.68 -15.46
CA ASP A 64 19.91 -5.48 -15.50
C ASP A 64 20.85 -5.04 -14.36
N ALA A 65 21.08 -5.94 -13.40
CA ALA A 65 21.91 -5.67 -12.22
C ALA A 65 23.39 -5.45 -12.53
N THR A 66 23.85 -5.72 -13.75
CA THR A 66 25.21 -5.37 -14.20
C THR A 66 25.34 -3.92 -14.66
N ALA A 67 24.21 -3.26 -14.97
CA ALA A 67 24.16 -1.91 -15.52
C ALA A 67 23.57 -0.88 -14.56
N HIS A 68 22.66 -1.29 -13.67
CA HIS A 68 21.94 -0.40 -12.77
C HIS A 68 21.85 -0.99 -11.35
N ASP A 69 21.57 -0.11 -10.39
CA ASP A 69 21.19 -0.43 -9.03
C ASP A 69 20.04 0.49 -8.56
N VAL A 70 19.66 0.35 -7.30
CA VAL A 70 18.66 1.21 -6.65
C VAL A 70 19.19 1.65 -5.30
N VAL A 71 19.35 2.95 -5.13
CA VAL A 71 19.86 3.55 -3.89
C VAL A 71 18.80 4.49 -3.31
N ALA A 72 18.43 4.26 -2.05
CA ALA A 72 17.54 5.14 -1.31
C ALA A 72 18.34 6.35 -0.80
N VAL A 73 17.95 7.55 -1.21
CA VAL A 73 18.65 8.81 -0.88
C VAL A 73 17.71 9.84 -0.25
N SER A 74 18.29 10.85 0.40
CA SER A 74 17.55 12.02 0.87
C SER A 74 17.15 12.95 -0.28
N ALA A 75 16.24 13.90 -0.03
CA ALA A 75 15.87 14.91 -1.02
C ALA A 75 17.06 15.78 -1.48
N ALA A 76 18.04 16.03 -0.61
CA ALA A 76 19.26 16.75 -0.98
C ALA A 76 20.17 15.87 -1.87
N GLY A 77 20.35 14.59 -1.52
CA GLY A 77 21.12 13.63 -2.32
C GLY A 77 20.53 13.44 -3.72
N TYR A 78 19.20 13.32 -3.83
CA TYR A 78 18.51 13.25 -5.12
C TYR A 78 18.78 14.49 -6.01
N ARG A 79 18.71 15.70 -5.44
CA ARG A 79 18.93 16.95 -6.19
C ARG A 79 20.39 17.14 -6.62
N ALA A 80 21.34 16.61 -5.86
CA ALA A 80 22.77 16.72 -6.12
C ALA A 80 23.35 15.53 -6.88
N CYS A 81 22.59 14.45 -7.05
CA CYS A 81 23.04 13.14 -7.55
C CYS A 81 24.22 12.59 -6.73
N HIS A 82 24.09 12.58 -5.40
CA HIS A 82 25.11 12.15 -4.44
C HIS A 82 24.53 11.21 -3.37
#